data_AF-A0A2G9M4W2-F1
#
_entry.id   AF-A0A2G9M4W2-F1
#
_cell.length_a   1.000
_cell.length_b   1.000
_cell.length_c   1.000
_cell.angle_alpha   90.00
_cell.angle_beta   90.00
_cell.angle_gamma   90.00
#
_symmetry.space_group_name_H-M   'P 1'
#
loop_
_entity.id
_entity.type
_entity.pdbx_description
1 polymer ?
#
loop_
_entity_poly.entity_id
_entity_poly.type
_entity_poly.pdbx_seq_one_letter_code
_entity_poly.pdbx_strand_id
1 'polypeptide(L)'
;MEIEFDLTKSVDENAGKYYDLAKKAKKKLEGARKALEESRQKLEKLQKDEARFWEEESKKETKRNRKREWYEKFHWFVSSEGYLCVGGKDATSNEIVVKKHLDKDDLVLHTDMAGSPFFVIKDGQKASEKSIQEAAQAVAVYSKAWKLGHGTADVFYVKPEQVTKEAKAGEHLAKGSFMVYGKTQYLHPKLEYAIGILGEEVIGGPVSAIEKKTKVYVVVIPGGEKKSSLAKKIRSKLKGGDLDDIIKFLPAGGASVK
;
A
#
# COMPACT_ATOMS: atom_id res chain seq x y z
N MET A 1 67.21 14.47 21.20
CA MET A 1 66.20 14.07 22.21
C MET A 1 66.81 14.43 23.55
N GLU A 2 66.33 15.51 24.16
CA GLU A 2 66.76 15.89 25.51
C GLU A 2 65.86 15.18 26.52
N ILE A 3 66.47 14.58 27.54
CA ILE A 3 65.77 13.80 28.57
C ILE A 3 66.11 14.44 29.91
N GLU A 4 65.10 14.92 30.62
CA GLU A 4 65.28 15.48 31.96
C GLU A 4 65.51 14.36 32.98
N PHE A 5 66.59 14.46 33.75
CA PHE A 5 66.92 13.53 34.83
C PHE A 5 66.66 14.17 36.18
N ASP A 6 65.98 13.43 37.05
CA ASP A 6 65.87 13.79 38.45
C ASP A 6 67.12 13.29 39.19
N LEU A 7 67.97 14.21 39.61
CA LEU A 7 69.24 13.90 40.30
C LEU A 7 69.03 13.31 41.70
N THR A 8 67.80 13.35 42.24
CA THR A 8 67.46 12.75 43.54
C THR A 8 67.11 11.25 43.45
N LYS A 9 67.08 10.69 42.24
CA LYS A 9 66.68 9.30 41.96
C LYS A 9 67.78 8.54 41.25
N SER A 10 67.74 7.21 41.36
CA SER A 10 68.67 6.35 40.62
C SER A 10 68.42 6.42 39.10
N VAL A 11 69.43 5.99 38.32
CA VAL A 11 69.33 5.90 36.86
C VAL A 11 68.18 4.97 36.45
N ASP A 12 68.02 3.86 37.15
CA ASP A 12 66.94 2.89 36.93
C ASP A 12 65.55 3.46 37.24
N GLU A 13 65.41 4.27 38.29
CA GLU A 13 64.16 4.95 38.63
C GLU A 13 63.76 6.00 37.58
N ASN A 14 64.74 6.77 37.08
CA ASN A 14 64.51 7.71 35.97
C ASN A 14 64.09 6.97 34.69
N ALA A 15 64.77 5.86 34.34
CA ALA A 15 64.40 5.02 33.19
C ALA A 15 63.00 4.42 33.33
N GLY A 16 62.64 3.94 34.54
CA GLY A 16 61.32 3.41 34.87
C GLY A 16 60.19 4.44 34.66
N LYS A 17 60.41 5.70 35.06
CA LYS A 17 59.45 6.80 34.84
C LYS A 17 59.15 7.00 33.35
N TYR A 18 60.17 7.06 32.50
CA TYR A 18 60.00 7.23 31.05
C TYR A 18 59.37 5.99 30.40
N TYR A 19 59.71 4.80 30.87
CA TYR A 19 59.07 3.55 30.44
C TYR A 19 57.57 3.54 30.75
N ASP A 20 57.16 3.94 31.96
CA ASP A 20 55.75 4.03 32.35
C ASP A 20 54.99 5.11 31.57
N LEU A 21 55.63 6.26 31.30
CA LEU A 21 55.07 7.29 30.43
C LEU A 21 54.84 6.78 29.01
N ALA A 22 55.83 6.10 28.42
CA ALA A 22 55.71 5.50 27.10
C ALA A 22 54.61 4.43 27.06
N LYS A 23 54.52 3.58 28.09
CA LYS A 23 53.46 2.56 28.23
C LYS A 23 52.06 3.19 28.33
N LYS A 24 51.90 4.25 29.14
CA LYS A 24 50.64 5.01 29.26
C LYS A 24 50.27 5.69 27.94
N ALA A 25 51.23 6.32 27.26
CA ALA A 25 51.02 6.96 25.96
C ALA A 25 50.58 5.94 24.89
N LYS A 26 51.23 4.77 24.84
CA LYS A 26 50.86 3.68 23.93
C LYS A 26 49.43 3.19 24.17
N LYS A 27 49.03 2.98 25.44
CA LYS A 27 47.66 2.59 25.80
C LYS A 27 46.63 3.65 25.42
N LYS A 28 46.92 4.94 25.65
CA LYS A 28 46.06 6.06 25.22
C LYS A 28 45.92 6.12 23.69
N LEU A 29 47.01 5.92 22.96
CA LEU A 29 47.02 5.92 21.50
C LEU A 29 46.20 4.76 20.92
N GLU A 30 46.28 3.57 21.51
CA GLU A 30 45.44 2.43 21.12
C GLU A 30 43.94 2.71 21.38
N GLY A 31 43.61 3.27 22.54
CA GLY A 31 42.24 3.67 22.87
C GLY A 31 41.70 4.75 21.92
N ALA A 32 42.52 5.76 21.61
CA ALA A 32 42.17 6.82 20.66
C ALA A 32 41.96 6.28 19.23
N ARG A 33 42.79 5.32 18.79
CA ARG A 33 42.62 4.65 17.49
C ARG A 33 41.32 3.86 17.40
N LYS A 34 40.96 3.11 18.45
CA LYS A 34 39.67 2.39 18.50
C LYS A 34 38.48 3.36 18.45
N ALA A 35 38.51 4.41 19.26
CA ALA A 35 37.45 5.43 19.25
C ALA A 35 37.32 6.15 17.90
N LEU A 36 38.45 6.41 17.22
CA LEU A 36 38.45 6.99 15.87
C LEU A 36 37.80 6.05 14.86
N GLU A 37 38.12 4.77 14.90
CA GLU A 37 37.57 3.76 14.00
C GLU A 37 36.06 3.58 14.20
N GLU A 38 35.60 3.48 15.45
CA GLU A 38 34.16 3.43 15.78
C GLU A 38 33.42 4.69 15.29
N SER A 39 34.05 5.86 15.45
CA SER A 39 33.48 7.13 14.98
C SER A 39 33.38 7.19 13.45
N ARG A 40 34.39 6.66 12.72
CA ARG A 40 34.38 6.59 11.26
C ARG A 40 33.29 5.65 10.74
N GLN A 41 33.14 4.47 11.34
CA GLN A 41 32.09 3.52 10.96
C GLN A 41 30.69 4.10 11.22
N LYS A 42 30.52 4.80 12.34
CA LYS A 42 29.27 5.50 12.65
C LYS A 42 28.97 6.63 11.65
N LEU A 43 29.99 7.40 11.27
CA LEU A 43 29.87 8.46 10.27
C LEU A 43 29.45 7.89 8.90
N GLU A 44 30.09 6.81 8.44
CA GLU A 44 29.75 6.16 7.16
C GLU A 44 28.31 5.64 7.17
N LYS A 45 27.87 5.04 8.27
CA LYS A 45 26.49 4.58 8.42
C LYS A 45 25.50 5.74 8.37
N LEU A 46 25.77 6.82 9.10
CA LEU A 46 24.93 8.02 9.09
C LEU A 46 24.85 8.66 7.70
N GLN A 47 25.96 8.73 6.96
CA GLN A 47 25.97 9.24 5.58
C GLN A 47 25.12 8.39 4.64
N LYS A 48 25.18 7.05 4.76
CA LYS A 48 24.32 6.15 3.98
C LYS A 48 22.85 6.31 4.34
N ASP A 49 22.53 6.42 5.63
CA ASP A 49 21.17 6.63 6.11
C ASP A 49 20.62 8.00 5.65
N GLU A 50 21.45 9.05 5.66
CA GLU A 50 21.12 10.39 5.17
C GLU A 50 20.87 10.41 3.64
N ALA A 51 21.76 9.81 2.85
CA ALA A 51 21.58 9.72 1.40
C ALA A 51 20.27 8.99 1.04
N ARG A 52 19.98 7.88 1.73
CA ARG A 52 18.74 7.13 1.56
C ARG A 52 17.52 7.96 1.96
N PHE A 53 17.60 8.70 3.07
CA PHE A 53 16.53 9.59 3.51
C PHE A 53 16.19 10.64 2.45
N TRP A 54 17.21 11.31 1.89
CA TRP A 54 17.01 12.31 0.84
C TRP A 54 16.47 11.72 -0.46
N GLU A 55 16.89 10.50 -0.83
CA GLU A 55 16.31 9.79 -1.98
C GLU A 55 14.82 9.48 -1.77
N GLU A 56 14.45 8.97 -0.59
CA GLU A 56 13.06 8.69 -0.23
C GLU A 56 12.21 9.98 -0.17
N GLU A 57 12.74 11.08 0.35
CA GLU A 57 12.06 12.38 0.37
C GLU A 57 11.87 12.97 -1.04
N SER A 58 12.90 12.93 -1.90
CA SER A 58 12.79 13.37 -3.30
C SER A 58 11.72 12.60 -4.08
N LYS A 59 11.62 11.28 -3.83
CA LYS A 59 10.58 10.42 -4.41
C LYS A 59 9.18 10.81 -3.93
N LYS A 60 9.01 11.06 -2.62
CA LYS A 60 7.73 11.52 -2.04
C LYS A 60 7.32 12.89 -2.59
N GLU A 61 8.26 13.81 -2.74
CA GLU A 61 8.01 15.15 -3.28
C GLU A 61 7.54 15.09 -4.73
N THR A 62 8.22 14.31 -5.57
CA THR A 62 7.82 14.06 -6.97
C THR A 62 6.40 13.51 -7.04
N LYS A 63 6.07 12.52 -6.21
CA LYS A 63 4.73 11.94 -6.11
C LYS A 63 3.68 12.92 -5.61
N ARG A 64 4.04 13.84 -4.71
CA ARG A 64 3.15 14.90 -4.20
C ARG A 64 2.84 15.93 -5.28
N ASN A 65 3.80 16.25 -6.14
CA ASN A 65 3.67 17.22 -7.21
C ASN A 65 3.00 16.66 -8.48
N ARG A 66 2.83 15.33 -8.59
CA ARG A 66 2.05 14.72 -9.67
C ARG A 66 0.59 15.17 -9.60
N LYS A 67 0.03 15.55 -10.76
CA LYS A 67 -1.42 15.72 -10.92
C LYS A 67 -2.11 14.40 -10.66
N ARG A 68 -2.81 14.30 -9.52
CA ARG A 68 -3.59 13.13 -9.17
C ARG A 68 -4.81 13.04 -10.07
N GLU A 69 -5.07 11.86 -10.58
CA GLU A 69 -6.30 11.62 -11.32
C GLU A 69 -7.51 11.69 -10.38
N TRP A 70 -8.64 12.14 -10.91
CA TRP A 70 -9.85 12.37 -10.10
C TRP A 70 -10.34 11.11 -9.38
N TYR A 71 -10.03 9.93 -9.94
CA TYR A 71 -10.46 8.63 -9.44
C TYR A 71 -9.59 8.08 -8.31
N GLU A 72 -8.37 8.60 -8.10
CA GLU A 72 -7.42 8.07 -7.12
C GLU A 72 -7.90 8.21 -5.66
N LYS A 73 -8.85 9.10 -5.42
CA LYS A 73 -9.50 9.25 -4.11
C LYS A 73 -10.46 8.11 -3.78
N PHE A 74 -10.90 7.32 -4.76
CA PHE A 74 -11.82 6.18 -4.62
C PHE A 74 -11.08 4.84 -4.56
N HIS A 75 -11.80 3.73 -4.41
CA HIS A 75 -11.26 2.44 -4.82
C HIS A 75 -11.25 2.43 -6.35
N TRP A 76 -10.14 2.04 -6.95
CA TRP A 76 -10.03 2.04 -8.40
C TRP A 76 -9.06 0.97 -8.87
N PHE A 77 -9.27 0.51 -10.09
CA PHE A 77 -8.31 -0.26 -10.86
C PHE A 77 -8.63 -0.10 -12.35
N VAL A 78 -7.71 -0.50 -13.21
CA VAL A 78 -7.99 -0.62 -14.65
C VAL A 78 -8.05 -2.11 -14.99
N SER A 79 -9.13 -2.54 -15.63
CA SER A 79 -9.36 -3.94 -16.01
C SER A 79 -8.28 -4.46 -16.96
N SER A 80 -8.26 -5.78 -17.18
CA SER A 80 -7.35 -6.38 -18.15
C SER A 80 -7.62 -5.91 -19.58
N GLU A 81 -8.80 -5.36 -19.87
CA GLU A 81 -9.15 -4.82 -21.20
C GLU A 81 -9.00 -3.30 -21.29
N GLY A 82 -8.51 -2.64 -20.23
CA GLY A 82 -8.24 -1.20 -20.24
C GLY A 82 -9.39 -0.33 -19.74
N TYR A 83 -10.49 -0.91 -19.24
CA TYR A 83 -11.59 -0.14 -18.68
C TYR A 83 -11.26 0.37 -17.28
N LEU A 84 -11.54 1.64 -17.01
CA LEU A 84 -11.42 2.22 -15.68
C LEU A 84 -12.59 1.76 -14.81
N CYS A 85 -12.28 1.12 -13.69
CA CYS A 85 -13.25 0.66 -12.70
C CYS A 85 -13.07 1.47 -11.42
N VAL A 86 -14.13 2.12 -10.93
CA VAL A 86 -14.08 3.03 -9.76
C VAL A 86 -15.22 2.72 -8.81
N GLY A 87 -14.95 2.66 -7.50
CA GLY A 87 -15.98 2.45 -6.48
C GLY A 87 -15.75 3.24 -5.20
N GLY A 88 -16.83 3.62 -4.52
CA GLY A 88 -16.73 4.40 -3.29
C GLY A 88 -16.08 3.62 -2.14
N LYS A 89 -15.38 4.34 -1.26
CA LYS A 89 -14.74 3.80 -0.05
C LYS A 89 -15.69 3.79 1.16
N ASP A 90 -16.74 4.60 1.09
CA ASP A 90 -17.73 4.84 2.12
C ASP A 90 -19.04 5.36 1.49
N ALA A 91 -20.07 5.56 2.30
CA ALA A 91 -21.37 6.06 1.86
C ALA A 91 -21.29 7.41 1.11
N THR A 92 -20.42 8.33 1.53
CA THR A 92 -20.32 9.65 0.91
C THR A 92 -19.67 9.56 -0.47
N SER A 93 -18.60 8.79 -0.58
CA SER A 93 -17.90 8.54 -1.84
C SER A 93 -18.72 7.69 -2.80
N ASN A 94 -19.53 6.74 -2.32
CA ASN A 94 -20.53 6.05 -3.14
C ASN A 94 -21.49 7.06 -3.79
N GLU A 95 -22.01 8.03 -3.03
CA GLU A 95 -22.86 9.08 -3.60
C GLU A 95 -22.15 9.91 -4.67
N ILE A 96 -20.87 10.23 -4.46
CA ILE A 96 -20.10 11.02 -5.43
C ILE A 96 -19.89 10.21 -6.72
N VAL A 97 -19.52 8.93 -6.63
CA VAL A 97 -19.31 8.06 -7.79
C VAL A 97 -20.60 7.97 -8.61
N VAL A 98 -21.73 7.61 -7.98
CA VAL A 98 -23.00 7.42 -8.68
C VAL A 98 -23.59 8.73 -9.21
N LYS A 99 -23.48 9.85 -8.48
CA LYS A 99 -24.11 11.11 -8.92
C LYS A 99 -23.26 11.95 -9.88
N LYS A 100 -21.93 11.88 -9.78
CA LYS A 100 -21.03 12.78 -10.53
C LYS A 100 -20.19 12.09 -11.59
N HIS A 101 -20.06 10.77 -11.53
CA HIS A 101 -19.12 10.02 -12.36
C HIS A 101 -19.76 8.82 -13.07
N LEU A 102 -21.08 8.68 -12.98
CA LEU A 102 -21.86 7.67 -13.70
C LEU A 102 -22.44 8.27 -14.97
N ASP A 103 -22.03 7.72 -16.11
CA ASP A 103 -22.48 8.11 -17.45
C ASP A 103 -23.31 6.99 -18.10
N LYS A 104 -24.05 7.33 -19.16
CA LYS A 104 -25.02 6.43 -19.82
C LYS A 104 -24.42 5.12 -20.33
N ASP A 105 -23.17 5.10 -20.76
CA ASP A 105 -22.51 3.92 -21.36
C ASP A 105 -21.78 3.05 -20.32
N ASP A 106 -21.86 3.41 -19.04
CA ASP A 106 -21.23 2.68 -17.96
C ASP A 106 -22.02 1.44 -17.53
N LEU A 107 -21.42 0.62 -16.66
CA LEU A 107 -22.12 -0.40 -15.88
C LEU A 107 -21.89 -0.17 -14.38
N VAL A 108 -22.93 -0.40 -13.58
CA VAL A 108 -22.89 -0.30 -12.13
C VAL A 108 -22.91 -1.69 -11.51
N LEU A 109 -22.05 -1.94 -10.53
CA LEU A 109 -21.95 -3.20 -9.80
C LEU A 109 -22.11 -2.98 -8.29
N HIS A 110 -22.82 -3.88 -7.64
CA HIS A 110 -23.07 -3.86 -6.20
C HIS A 110 -23.43 -5.27 -5.70
N THR A 111 -23.38 -5.50 -4.39
CA THR A 111 -23.88 -6.76 -3.75
C THR A 111 -25.20 -6.50 -3.05
N ASP A 112 -26.03 -7.51 -2.81
CA ASP A 112 -27.24 -7.33 -2.00
C ASP A 112 -26.95 -6.99 -0.52
N MET A 113 -25.71 -7.21 -0.06
CA MET A 113 -25.29 -6.87 1.29
C MET A 113 -25.11 -5.36 1.52
N ALA A 114 -25.60 -4.88 2.65
CA ALA A 114 -25.31 -3.54 3.14
C ALA A 114 -23.79 -3.36 3.41
N GLY A 115 -23.29 -2.16 3.09
CA GLY A 115 -21.87 -1.81 3.27
C GLY A 115 -20.98 -2.27 2.11
N SER A 116 -21.56 -2.59 0.96
CA SER A 116 -20.85 -2.83 -0.30
C SER A 116 -20.60 -1.50 -1.03
N PRO A 117 -19.49 -1.40 -1.79
CA PRO A 117 -19.25 -0.24 -2.62
C PRO A 117 -20.11 -0.28 -3.88
N PHE A 118 -20.59 0.90 -4.32
CA PHE A 118 -21.09 1.05 -5.68
C PHE A 118 -19.89 1.23 -6.61
N PHE A 119 -19.62 0.23 -7.44
CA PHE A 119 -18.58 0.28 -8.47
C PHE A 119 -19.18 0.64 -9.81
N VAL A 120 -18.41 1.38 -10.61
CA VAL A 120 -18.74 1.78 -11.97
C VAL A 120 -17.60 1.36 -12.88
N ILE A 121 -17.94 0.64 -13.96
CA ILE A 121 -17.04 0.39 -15.09
C ILE A 121 -17.31 1.48 -16.11
N LYS A 122 -16.33 2.36 -16.34
CA LYS A 122 -16.43 3.40 -17.37
C LYS A 122 -16.52 2.76 -18.75
N ASP A 123 -17.47 3.18 -19.59
CA ASP A 123 -17.77 2.54 -20.89
C ASP A 123 -18.11 1.04 -20.77
N GLY A 124 -18.58 0.62 -19.59
CA GLY A 124 -18.77 -0.78 -19.24
C GLY A 124 -19.72 -1.56 -20.14
N GLN A 125 -20.65 -0.91 -20.84
CA GLN A 125 -21.56 -1.61 -21.77
C GLN A 125 -20.84 -2.21 -22.98
N LYS A 126 -19.62 -1.76 -23.27
CA LYS A 126 -18.74 -2.30 -24.32
C LYS A 126 -17.76 -3.35 -23.77
N ALA A 127 -17.70 -3.51 -22.45
CA ALA A 127 -16.77 -4.41 -21.80
C ALA A 127 -17.19 -5.88 -21.97
N SER A 128 -16.20 -6.78 -22.11
CA SER A 128 -16.52 -8.21 -22.15
C SER A 128 -16.84 -8.74 -20.75
N GLU A 129 -17.40 -9.95 -20.69
CA GLU A 129 -17.66 -10.64 -19.43
C GLU A 129 -16.42 -10.68 -18.53
N LYS A 130 -15.21 -10.73 -19.11
CA LYS A 130 -13.97 -10.73 -18.35
C LYS A 130 -13.80 -9.48 -17.48
N SER A 131 -13.97 -8.28 -18.05
CA SER A 131 -13.87 -7.03 -17.29
C SER A 131 -15.00 -6.88 -16.27
N ILE A 132 -16.20 -7.40 -16.58
CA ILE A 132 -17.33 -7.39 -15.65
C ILE A 132 -17.05 -8.32 -14.46
N GLN A 133 -16.50 -9.51 -14.69
CA GLN A 133 -16.06 -10.45 -13.64
C GLN A 133 -14.94 -9.85 -12.77
N GLU A 134 -13.99 -9.14 -13.38
CA GLU A 134 -12.95 -8.41 -12.65
C GLU A 134 -13.56 -7.32 -11.75
N ALA A 135 -14.46 -6.49 -12.26
CA ALA A 135 -15.15 -5.50 -11.44
C ALA A 135 -15.97 -6.15 -10.32
N ALA A 136 -16.65 -7.27 -10.61
CA ALA A 136 -17.40 -8.01 -9.61
C ALA A 136 -16.49 -8.52 -8.49
N GLN A 137 -15.32 -9.06 -8.82
CA GLN A 137 -14.31 -9.44 -7.82
C GLN A 137 -13.92 -8.25 -6.94
N ALA A 138 -13.68 -7.07 -7.51
CA ALA A 138 -13.37 -5.88 -6.72
C ALA A 138 -14.54 -5.47 -5.79
N VAL A 139 -15.79 -5.53 -6.26
CA VAL A 139 -16.97 -5.26 -5.42
C VAL A 139 -17.02 -6.23 -4.25
N ALA A 140 -16.91 -7.54 -4.52
CA ALA A 140 -16.95 -8.58 -3.51
C ALA A 140 -15.84 -8.40 -2.46
N VAL A 141 -14.61 -8.10 -2.90
CA VAL A 141 -13.44 -7.86 -2.04
C VAL A 141 -13.62 -6.67 -1.11
N TYR A 142 -14.18 -5.56 -1.59
CA TYR A 142 -14.39 -4.38 -0.77
C TYR A 142 -15.72 -4.38 0.00
N SER A 143 -16.58 -5.38 -0.22
CA SER A 143 -17.84 -5.54 0.49
C SER A 143 -17.67 -6.10 1.91
N LYS A 144 -18.79 -6.21 2.62
CA LYS A 144 -18.84 -6.86 3.94
C LYS A 144 -18.46 -8.35 3.90
N ALA A 145 -18.62 -9.04 2.77
CA ALA A 145 -18.29 -10.46 2.63
C ALA A 145 -16.81 -10.74 2.96
N TRP A 146 -15.90 -9.84 2.61
CA TRP A 146 -14.49 -9.95 2.99
C TRP A 146 -14.27 -9.94 4.50
N LYS A 147 -14.93 -9.03 5.21
CA LYS A 147 -14.85 -8.93 6.67
C LYS A 147 -15.41 -10.17 7.37
N LEU A 148 -16.40 -10.82 6.75
CA LEU A 148 -17.01 -12.06 7.25
C LEU A 148 -16.21 -13.33 6.88
N GLY A 149 -15.10 -13.19 6.14
CA GLY A 149 -14.26 -14.32 5.77
C GLY A 149 -14.85 -15.21 4.68
N HIS A 150 -15.80 -14.73 3.88
CA HIS A 150 -16.39 -15.52 2.81
C HIS A 150 -15.41 -15.73 1.65
N GLY A 151 -15.43 -16.92 1.03
CA GLY A 151 -14.62 -17.20 -0.16
C GLY A 151 -15.24 -16.70 -1.47
N THR A 152 -16.56 -16.49 -1.48
CA THR A 152 -17.34 -15.97 -2.63
C THR A 152 -18.41 -15.00 -2.13
N ALA A 153 -18.95 -14.17 -3.03
CA ALA A 153 -20.09 -13.30 -2.75
C ALA A 153 -20.92 -13.10 -4.02
N ASP A 154 -22.21 -12.86 -3.84
CA ASP A 154 -23.13 -12.56 -4.94
C ASP A 154 -23.04 -11.08 -5.30
N VAL A 155 -22.67 -10.81 -6.54
CA VAL A 155 -22.54 -9.45 -7.09
C VAL A 155 -23.44 -9.36 -8.29
N PHE A 156 -24.27 -8.33 -8.34
CA PHE A 156 -25.05 -8.03 -9.54
C PHE A 156 -24.49 -6.82 -10.27
N TYR A 157 -24.81 -6.72 -11.56
CA TYR A 157 -24.57 -5.52 -12.35
C TYR A 157 -25.83 -5.06 -13.09
N VAL A 158 -25.91 -3.75 -13.32
CA VAL A 158 -27.04 -3.06 -13.96
C VAL A 158 -26.58 -1.86 -14.77
N LYS A 159 -27.47 -1.37 -15.62
CA LYS A 159 -27.27 -0.12 -16.36
C LYS A 159 -27.50 1.11 -15.49
N PRO A 160 -26.93 2.28 -15.85
CA PRO A 160 -27.08 3.53 -15.11
C PRO A 160 -28.54 3.92 -14.89
N GLU A 161 -29.40 3.80 -15.91
CA GLU A 161 -30.84 4.09 -15.83
C GLU A 161 -31.62 3.24 -14.82
N GLN A 162 -31.05 2.13 -14.35
CA GLN A 162 -31.67 1.27 -13.34
C GLN A 162 -31.37 1.72 -11.90
N VAL A 163 -30.46 2.67 -11.71
CA VAL A 163 -30.00 3.12 -10.40
C VAL A 163 -30.63 4.47 -10.05
N THR A 164 -31.39 4.54 -8.96
CA THR A 164 -32.06 5.76 -8.52
C THR A 164 -31.97 5.98 -7.02
N LYS A 165 -32.05 7.25 -6.59
CA LYS A 165 -32.17 7.62 -5.17
C LYS A 165 -33.64 7.76 -4.74
N GLU A 166 -34.59 7.51 -5.63
CA GLU A 166 -36.01 7.55 -5.31
C GLU A 166 -36.43 6.24 -4.63
N ALA A 167 -36.74 6.36 -3.34
CA ALA A 167 -37.34 5.29 -2.56
C ALA A 167 -38.82 5.13 -2.95
N LYS A 168 -39.40 3.96 -2.65
CA LYS A 168 -40.86 3.81 -2.70
C LYS A 168 -41.51 4.75 -1.68
N ALA A 169 -42.73 5.21 -1.97
CA ALA A 169 -43.47 6.12 -1.09
C ALA A 169 -43.56 5.54 0.34
N GLY A 170 -42.97 6.26 1.30
CA GLY A 170 -42.94 5.87 2.72
C GLY A 170 -41.62 5.28 3.24
N GLU A 171 -40.65 4.98 2.37
CA GLU A 171 -39.33 4.47 2.77
C GLU A 171 -38.25 5.57 2.73
N HIS A 172 -37.34 5.58 3.71
CA HIS A 172 -36.20 6.49 3.73
C HIS A 172 -34.92 5.73 3.39
N LEU A 173 -34.24 6.13 2.32
CA LEU A 173 -32.94 5.55 1.97
C LEU A 173 -31.85 6.12 2.86
N ALA A 174 -31.05 5.23 3.43
CA ALA A 174 -29.83 5.62 4.12
C ALA A 174 -28.86 6.35 3.17
N LYS A 175 -28.02 7.21 3.73
CA LYS A 175 -26.97 7.91 2.97
C LYS A 175 -26.07 6.90 2.24
N GLY A 176 -25.80 7.13 0.96
CA GLY A 176 -25.00 6.23 0.13
C GLY A 176 -25.72 4.99 -0.41
N SER A 177 -27.02 4.83 -0.14
CA SER A 177 -27.85 3.76 -0.71
C SER A 177 -28.59 4.24 -1.95
N PHE A 178 -28.77 3.33 -2.91
CA PHE A 178 -29.53 3.53 -4.13
C PHE A 178 -30.45 2.34 -4.37
N MET A 179 -31.62 2.61 -4.93
CA MET A 179 -32.54 1.58 -5.40
C MET A 179 -32.14 1.14 -6.79
N VAL A 180 -32.24 -0.16 -7.04
CA VAL A 180 -31.99 -0.78 -8.33
C VAL A 180 -33.28 -1.40 -8.83
N TYR A 181 -33.73 -1.01 -10.01
CA TYR A 181 -34.96 -1.50 -10.62
C TYR A 181 -34.70 -2.28 -11.92
N GLY A 182 -35.62 -3.18 -12.25
CA GLY A 182 -35.54 -3.99 -13.48
C GLY A 182 -34.68 -5.25 -13.32
N LYS A 183 -34.27 -5.83 -14.45
CA LYS A 183 -33.53 -7.09 -14.48
C LYS A 183 -32.08 -6.89 -14.04
N THR A 184 -31.64 -7.69 -13.07
CA THR A 184 -30.25 -7.77 -12.62
C THR A 184 -29.58 -9.03 -13.19
N GLN A 185 -28.26 -8.98 -13.34
CA GLN A 185 -27.45 -10.14 -13.73
C GLN A 185 -26.41 -10.40 -12.64
N TYR A 186 -26.36 -11.63 -12.16
CA TYR A 186 -25.53 -12.02 -11.02
C TYR A 186 -24.25 -12.73 -11.46
N LEU A 187 -23.19 -12.52 -10.68
CA LEU A 187 -21.88 -13.10 -10.79
C LEU A 187 -21.45 -13.56 -9.40
N HIS A 188 -20.64 -14.62 -9.35
CA HIS A 188 -20.19 -15.24 -8.10
C HIS A 188 -18.64 -15.24 -8.04
N PRO A 189 -18.00 -14.06 -7.97
CA PRO A 189 -16.56 -13.96 -7.95
C PRO A 189 -15.95 -14.55 -6.67
N LYS A 190 -14.73 -15.07 -6.80
CA LYS A 190 -13.89 -15.43 -5.65
C LYS A 190 -13.36 -14.17 -4.98
N LEU A 191 -13.35 -14.16 -3.66
CA LEU A 191 -12.78 -13.08 -2.85
C LEU A 191 -11.25 -13.25 -2.80
N GLU A 192 -10.60 -12.85 -3.88
CA GLU A 192 -9.15 -12.77 -4.00
C GLU A 192 -8.80 -11.41 -4.60
N TYR A 193 -7.69 -10.83 -4.18
CA TYR A 193 -7.24 -9.55 -4.70
C TYR A 193 -5.73 -9.56 -4.87
N ALA A 194 -5.21 -8.91 -5.89
CA ALA A 194 -3.79 -8.84 -6.16
C ALA A 194 -3.25 -7.45 -5.86
N ILE A 195 -2.06 -7.39 -5.26
CA ILE A 195 -1.25 -6.19 -5.11
C ILE A 195 0.07 -6.46 -5.82
N GLY A 196 0.42 -5.62 -6.78
CA GLY A 196 1.63 -5.75 -7.59
C GLY A 196 2.37 -4.44 -7.75
N ILE A 197 3.51 -4.53 -8.44
CA ILE A 197 4.35 -3.38 -8.78
C ILE A 197 4.47 -3.26 -10.29
N LEU A 198 4.26 -2.06 -10.79
CA LEU A 198 4.52 -1.68 -12.18
C LEU A 198 5.54 -0.53 -12.17
N GLY A 199 6.80 -0.84 -12.50
CA GLY A 199 7.90 0.11 -12.31
C GLY A 199 8.14 0.39 -10.82
N GLU A 200 7.88 1.62 -10.39
CA GLU A 200 7.92 2.01 -8.97
C GLU A 200 6.52 2.16 -8.35
N GLU A 201 5.45 2.03 -9.15
CA GLU A 201 4.08 2.24 -8.69
C GLU A 201 3.45 0.95 -8.16
N VAL A 202 2.78 1.08 -7.02
CA VAL A 202 1.95 0.00 -6.48
C VAL A 202 0.60 0.03 -7.18
N ILE A 203 0.20 -1.12 -7.73
CA ILE A 203 -1.10 -1.33 -8.34
C ILE A 203 -1.87 -2.40 -7.57
N GLY A 204 -3.16 -2.22 -7.40
CA GLY A 204 -4.05 -3.21 -6.79
C GLY A 204 -5.28 -3.43 -7.64
N GLY A 205 -5.78 -4.67 -7.65
CA GLY A 205 -6.87 -5.03 -8.53
C GLY A 205 -7.26 -6.50 -8.44
N PRO A 206 -8.30 -6.88 -9.18
CA PRO A 206 -8.62 -8.28 -9.47
C PRO A 206 -7.39 -9.03 -10.00
N VAL A 207 -7.27 -10.31 -9.67
CA VAL A 207 -6.04 -11.09 -9.91
C VAL A 207 -5.67 -11.10 -11.39
N SER A 208 -6.64 -11.35 -12.27
CA SER A 208 -6.42 -11.37 -13.73
C SER A 208 -6.06 -10.01 -14.32
N ALA A 209 -6.54 -8.92 -13.71
CA ALA A 209 -6.24 -7.56 -14.16
C ALA A 209 -4.78 -7.18 -13.84
N ILE A 210 -4.29 -7.57 -12.66
CA ILE A 210 -2.92 -7.30 -12.22
C ILE A 210 -1.93 -8.23 -12.91
N GLU A 211 -2.25 -9.51 -13.05
CA GLU A 211 -1.41 -10.49 -13.74
C GLU A 211 -1.12 -10.10 -15.21
N LYS A 212 -2.06 -9.43 -15.88
CA LYS A 212 -1.84 -8.93 -17.24
C LYS A 212 -0.83 -7.76 -17.30
N LYS A 213 -0.69 -7.00 -16.22
CA LYS A 213 0.17 -5.80 -16.18
C LYS A 213 1.57 -6.09 -15.63
N THR A 214 1.69 -7.00 -14.68
CA THR A 214 2.97 -7.30 -14.02
C THR A 214 3.07 -8.77 -13.63
N LYS A 215 4.30 -9.29 -13.66
CA LYS A 215 4.64 -10.61 -13.11
C LYS A 215 4.99 -10.55 -11.62
N VAL A 216 5.20 -9.36 -11.08
CA VAL A 216 5.55 -9.14 -9.67
C VAL A 216 4.29 -8.71 -8.92
N TYR A 217 3.55 -9.69 -8.42
CA TYR A 217 2.35 -9.46 -7.62
C TYR A 217 2.20 -10.50 -6.51
N VAL A 218 1.39 -10.15 -5.51
CA VAL A 218 1.02 -11.00 -4.39
C VAL A 218 -0.49 -11.03 -4.31
N VAL A 219 -1.06 -12.23 -4.21
CA VAL A 219 -2.50 -12.43 -4.02
C VAL A 219 -2.82 -12.48 -2.53
N VAL A 220 -3.89 -11.79 -2.14
CA VAL A 220 -4.45 -11.81 -0.79
C VAL A 220 -5.86 -12.36 -0.81
N ILE A 221 -6.23 -12.99 0.30
CA ILE A 221 -7.55 -13.56 0.57
C ILE A 221 -8.05 -13.08 1.94
N PRO A 222 -9.35 -13.21 2.25
CA PRO A 222 -9.86 -12.94 3.58
C PRO A 222 -9.09 -13.72 4.64
N GLY A 223 -8.78 -13.08 5.77
CA GLY A 223 -7.91 -13.66 6.78
C GLY A 223 -7.85 -12.82 8.05
N GLY A 224 -6.93 -13.15 8.95
CA GLY A 224 -6.83 -12.54 10.28
C GLY A 224 -5.72 -11.48 10.44
N GLU A 225 -4.82 -11.31 9.47
CA GLU A 225 -3.69 -10.39 9.65
C GLU A 225 -4.15 -8.92 9.55
N LYS A 226 -3.58 -8.05 10.40
CA LYS A 226 -3.83 -6.61 10.34
C LYS A 226 -3.22 -6.02 9.06
N LYS A 227 -3.83 -4.96 8.51
CA LYS A 227 -3.35 -4.28 7.30
C LYS A 227 -1.88 -3.88 7.37
N SER A 228 -1.42 -3.35 8.50
CA SER A 228 -0.05 -2.85 8.65
C SER A 228 1.00 -3.97 8.65
N SER A 229 0.74 -5.10 9.31
CA SER A 229 1.62 -6.27 9.28
C SER A 229 1.61 -6.92 7.90
N LEU A 230 0.41 -7.04 7.30
CA LEU A 230 0.25 -7.61 5.97
C LEU A 230 0.96 -6.76 4.90
N ALA A 231 0.85 -5.43 4.96
CA ALA A 231 1.52 -4.53 4.02
C ALA A 231 3.05 -4.67 4.07
N LYS A 232 3.64 -4.84 5.26
CA LYS A 232 5.08 -5.11 5.41
C LYS A 232 5.47 -6.46 4.77
N LYS A 233 4.64 -7.49 4.96
CA LYS A 233 4.83 -8.82 4.37
C LYS A 233 4.72 -8.77 2.83
N ILE A 234 3.73 -8.06 2.31
CA ILE A 234 3.55 -7.82 0.87
C ILE A 234 4.75 -7.05 0.31
N ARG A 235 5.15 -5.94 0.92
CA ARG A 235 6.34 -5.15 0.51
C ARG A 235 7.60 -6.01 0.44
N SER A 236 7.81 -6.87 1.44
CA SER A 236 8.95 -7.80 1.46
C SER A 236 8.91 -8.80 0.29
N LYS A 237 7.73 -9.39 0.03
CA LYS A 237 7.53 -10.29 -1.12
C LYS A 237 7.70 -9.61 -2.47
N LEU A 238 7.19 -8.37 -2.61
CA LEU A 238 7.30 -7.58 -3.84
C LEU A 238 8.68 -6.95 -4.03
N LYS A 239 9.53 -6.92 -2.99
CA LYS A 239 10.83 -6.23 -2.95
C LYS A 239 10.75 -4.74 -3.35
N GLY A 240 9.63 -4.09 -3.06
CA GLY A 240 9.39 -2.70 -3.44
C GLY A 240 8.01 -2.20 -3.03
N GLY A 241 7.70 -0.98 -3.44
CA GLY A 241 6.41 -0.34 -3.19
C GLY A 241 6.37 0.42 -1.86
N ASP A 242 5.69 1.57 -1.90
CA ASP A 242 5.40 2.38 -0.73
C ASP A 242 4.35 1.69 0.16
N LEU A 243 4.56 1.72 1.48
CA LEU A 243 3.68 1.02 2.42
C LEU A 243 2.27 1.61 2.41
N ASP A 244 2.15 2.93 2.30
CA ASP A 244 0.85 3.60 2.31
C ASP A 244 0.05 3.26 1.06
N ASP A 245 0.71 3.12 -0.10
CA ASP A 245 0.03 2.68 -1.32
C ASP A 245 -0.44 1.23 -1.24
N ILE A 246 0.39 0.33 -0.72
CA ILE A 246 -0.03 -1.07 -0.47
C ILE A 246 -1.27 -1.10 0.42
N ILE A 247 -1.27 -0.31 1.51
CA ILE A 247 -2.39 -0.23 2.45
C ILE A 247 -3.66 0.31 1.77
N LYS A 248 -3.56 1.26 0.84
CA LYS A 248 -4.71 1.83 0.11
C LYS A 248 -5.47 0.79 -0.70
N PHE A 249 -4.76 -0.19 -1.28
CA PHE A 249 -5.38 -1.24 -2.09
C PHE A 249 -5.93 -2.40 -1.25
N LEU A 250 -5.53 -2.53 0.02
CA LEU A 250 -6.03 -3.59 0.90
C LEU A 250 -7.48 -3.35 1.34
N PRO A 251 -8.38 -4.34 1.21
CA PRO A 251 -9.78 -4.26 1.64
C PRO A 251 -9.89 -4.06 3.16
N ALA A 252 -11.01 -3.48 3.61
CA ALA A 252 -11.28 -3.33 5.04
C ALA A 252 -11.57 -4.69 5.68
N GLY A 253 -10.92 -5.01 6.80
CA GLY A 253 -10.95 -6.33 7.42
C GLY A 253 -9.54 -6.90 7.54
N GLY A 254 -9.42 -8.07 8.17
CA GLY A 254 -8.18 -8.82 8.13
C GLY A 254 -7.99 -9.48 6.76
N ALA A 255 -6.75 -9.77 6.41
CA ALA A 255 -6.41 -10.45 5.17
C ALA A 255 -5.19 -11.34 5.38
N SER A 256 -4.98 -12.30 4.50
CA SER A 256 -3.81 -13.17 4.51
C SER A 256 -3.25 -13.30 3.10
N VAL A 257 -1.94 -13.48 3.00
CA VAL A 257 -1.32 -13.78 1.71
C VAL A 257 -1.67 -15.22 1.33
N LYS A 258 -2.14 -15.41 0.10
CA LYS A 258 -2.43 -16.72 -0.49
C LYS A 258 -1.15 -17.54 -0.69
#